data_AF-A0A2S9YEU2-F1
#
_entry.id   AF-A0A2S9YEU2-F1
#
_cell.length_a   1.000
_cell.length_b   1.000
_cell.length_c   1.000
_cell.angle_alpha   90.00
_cell.angle_beta   90.00
_cell.angle_gamma   90.00
#
_symmetry.space_group_name_H-M   'P 1'
#
loop_
_entity.id
_entity.type
_entity.pdbx_description
1 polymer ?
#
loop_
_entity_poly.entity_id
_entity_poly.type
_entity_poly.pdbx_seq_one_letter_code
_entity_poly.pdbx_strand_id
1 'polypeptide(L)'
;MAELEREVSELYGAYVAELGAAFDQIAPWWARLRASHGRRALKLRWPAGVASHPRILAIYRDYHHRLSALRAAPPRGPAPRFDDDEAWGSEVEPEPETLIPPAPERLLIDRLQVEAKALYAKMIYLLMSPVGVAPDPRPTMRSLEVVERDPRRAHAFGFEGRHGVQRGVDRLLGAGFDLRPSAYTNLSLDDASEVHRLAHDSYKRELEEALHEAERWWANERSEREVRGMSAEQARDDAYASHAVGPAGHPAVIGVIQAYWALCHEINGALIDAAQHVAPEQLLLGWLQDGRHGSWVAALTAMPYWPVGLDRAGRWV
;
A
#
# COMPACT_ATOMS: atom_id res chain seq x y z
N MET A 1 9.16 -26.21 16.63
CA MET A 1 8.24 -26.36 15.47
C MET A 1 6.78 -26.39 15.92
N ALA A 2 6.34 -27.33 16.76
CA ALA A 2 4.94 -27.41 17.23
C ALA A 2 4.38 -26.13 17.91
N GLU A 3 5.20 -25.40 18.67
CA GLU A 3 4.79 -24.13 19.30
C GLU A 3 4.55 -23.02 18.26
N LEU A 4 5.46 -22.88 17.29
CA LEU A 4 5.36 -21.90 16.19
C LEU A 4 4.16 -22.22 15.29
N GLU A 5 3.94 -23.50 14.97
CA GLU A 5 2.75 -23.93 14.21
C GLU A 5 1.46 -23.57 14.93
N ARG A 6 1.41 -23.75 16.26
CA ARG A 6 0.28 -23.33 17.09
C ARG A 6 0.08 -21.82 17.05
N GLU A 7 1.14 -21.03 17.24
CA GLU A 7 1.06 -19.55 17.18
C GLU A 7 0.59 -19.05 15.81
N VAL A 8 1.12 -19.62 14.72
CA VAL A 8 0.67 -19.29 13.35
C VAL A 8 -0.79 -19.68 13.15
N SER A 9 -1.23 -20.84 13.66
CA SER A 9 -2.62 -21.28 13.58
C SER A 9 -3.57 -20.37 14.36
N GLU A 10 -3.20 -19.98 15.58
CA GLU A 10 -3.97 -19.05 16.42
C GLU A 10 -4.09 -17.68 15.75
N LEU A 11 -2.98 -17.14 15.24
CA LEU A 11 -2.96 -15.83 14.57
C LEU A 11 -3.78 -15.86 13.27
N TYR A 12 -3.71 -16.95 12.50
CA TYR A 12 -4.53 -17.12 11.31
C TYR A 12 -6.03 -17.28 11.65
N GLY A 13 -6.37 -18.03 12.70
CA GLY A 13 -7.75 -18.15 13.17
C GLY A 13 -8.35 -16.79 13.58
N ALA A 14 -7.56 -15.97 14.28
CA ALA A 14 -7.93 -14.61 14.64
C ALA A 14 -8.10 -13.71 13.40
N TYR A 15 -7.19 -13.82 12.40
CA TYR A 15 -7.30 -13.13 11.12
C TYR A 15 -8.62 -13.45 10.41
N VAL A 16 -8.95 -14.73 10.25
CA VAL A 16 -10.17 -15.18 9.58
C VAL A 16 -11.41 -14.64 10.28
N ALA A 17 -11.45 -14.72 11.62
CA ALA A 17 -12.58 -14.24 12.41
C ALA A 17 -12.76 -12.72 12.30
N GLU A 18 -11.67 -11.95 12.46
CA GLU A 18 -11.73 -10.49 12.37
C GLU A 18 -12.06 -10.01 10.96
N LEU A 19 -11.48 -10.63 9.93
CA LEU A 19 -11.77 -10.34 8.53
C LEU A 19 -13.24 -10.60 8.19
N GLY A 20 -13.79 -11.72 8.65
CA GLY A 20 -15.20 -12.06 8.48
C GLY A 20 -16.12 -11.00 9.10
N ALA A 21 -15.90 -10.68 10.37
CA ALA A 21 -16.66 -9.64 11.08
C ALA A 21 -16.55 -8.27 10.39
N ALA A 22 -15.37 -7.91 9.89
CA ALA A 22 -15.17 -6.65 9.18
C ALA A 22 -15.93 -6.61 7.84
N PHE A 23 -15.97 -7.71 7.09
CA PHE A 23 -16.78 -7.78 5.87
C PHE A 23 -18.28 -7.61 6.15
N ASP A 24 -18.78 -8.19 7.23
CA ASP A 24 -20.18 -8.03 7.63
C ASP A 24 -20.48 -6.59 8.03
N GLN A 25 -19.57 -5.95 8.77
CA GLN A 25 -19.69 -4.55 9.18
C GLN A 25 -19.74 -3.58 7.99
N ILE A 26 -18.93 -3.81 6.94
CA ILE A 26 -18.86 -2.93 5.77
C ILE A 26 -19.88 -3.28 4.67
N ALA A 27 -20.57 -4.42 4.77
CA ALA A 27 -21.57 -4.83 3.79
C ALA A 27 -22.67 -3.78 3.55
N PRO A 28 -23.23 -3.10 4.57
CA PRO A 28 -24.20 -2.03 4.35
C PRO A 28 -23.62 -0.82 3.60
N TRP A 29 -22.36 -0.45 3.87
CA TRP A 29 -21.67 0.62 3.14
C TRP A 29 -21.52 0.24 1.66
N TRP A 30 -21.06 -0.99 1.38
CA TRP A 30 -20.90 -1.48 0.02
C TRP A 30 -22.23 -1.55 -0.73
N ALA A 31 -23.30 -1.99 -0.06
CA ALA A 31 -24.64 -2.02 -0.62
C ALA A 31 -25.15 -0.63 -1.01
N ARG A 32 -24.91 0.40 -0.17
CA ARG A 32 -25.24 1.79 -0.49
C ARG A 32 -24.46 2.29 -1.70
N LEU A 33 -23.16 2.02 -1.79
CA LEU A 33 -22.36 2.41 -2.95
C LEU A 33 -22.84 1.74 -4.25
N ARG A 34 -23.22 0.46 -4.18
CA ARG A 34 -23.82 -0.25 -5.32
C ARG A 34 -25.16 0.33 -5.76
N ALA A 35 -25.95 0.86 -4.83
CA ALA A 35 -27.23 1.49 -5.13
C ALA A 35 -27.05 2.91 -5.69
N SER A 36 -26.07 3.67 -5.21
CA SER A 36 -25.81 5.05 -5.64
C SER A 36 -25.02 5.14 -6.95
N HIS A 37 -24.19 4.15 -7.26
CA HIS A 37 -23.36 4.14 -8.47
C HIS A 37 -23.80 3.07 -9.46
N GLY A 38 -23.79 3.42 -10.76
CA GLY A 38 -23.90 2.41 -11.81
C GLY A 38 -22.73 1.42 -11.75
N ARG A 39 -22.96 0.16 -12.15
CA ARG A 39 -21.97 -0.94 -12.12
C ARG A 39 -20.60 -0.56 -12.69
N ARG A 40 -20.57 0.22 -13.78
CA ARG A 40 -19.32 0.65 -14.44
C ARG A 40 -18.52 1.64 -13.59
N ALA A 41 -19.19 2.63 -12.98
CA ALA A 41 -18.55 3.61 -12.10
C ALA A 41 -18.00 2.93 -10.84
N LEU A 42 -18.77 2.02 -10.24
CA LEU A 42 -18.30 1.27 -9.07
C LEU A 42 -17.08 0.39 -9.40
N LYS A 43 -17.09 -0.34 -10.52
CA LYS A 43 -15.94 -1.16 -10.95
C LYS A 43 -14.70 -0.31 -11.24
N LEU A 44 -14.89 0.92 -11.72
CA LEU A 44 -13.78 1.85 -11.92
C LEU A 44 -13.19 2.31 -10.58
N ARG A 45 -14.03 2.77 -9.65
CA ARG A 45 -13.58 3.31 -8.34
C ARG A 45 -13.05 2.24 -7.38
N TRP A 46 -13.64 1.06 -7.42
CA TRP A 46 -13.35 -0.05 -6.51
C TRP A 46 -13.07 -1.34 -7.30
N PRO A 47 -11.97 -1.40 -8.06
CA PRO A 47 -11.66 -2.56 -8.92
C PRO A 47 -11.41 -3.84 -8.12
N ALA A 48 -10.92 -3.71 -6.87
CA ALA A 48 -10.75 -4.81 -5.91
C ALA A 48 -12.01 -5.02 -5.04
N GLY A 49 -13.10 -4.34 -5.35
CA GLY A 49 -14.36 -4.43 -4.63
C GLY A 49 -14.23 -4.06 -3.16
N VAL A 50 -14.84 -4.86 -2.30
CA VAL A 50 -14.86 -4.63 -0.85
C VAL A 50 -13.51 -4.95 -0.17
N ALA A 51 -12.63 -5.72 -0.83
CA ALA A 51 -11.32 -6.07 -0.27
C ALA A 51 -10.36 -4.87 -0.19
N SER A 52 -10.56 -3.84 -1.03
CA SER A 52 -9.79 -2.61 -0.96
C SER A 52 -10.36 -1.57 0.02
N HIS A 53 -11.39 -1.91 0.79
CA HIS A 53 -11.87 -1.01 1.83
C HIS A 53 -10.79 -0.81 2.91
N PRO A 54 -10.50 0.41 3.39
CA PRO A 54 -9.43 0.68 4.35
C PRO A 54 -9.48 -0.16 5.62
N ARG A 55 -10.68 -0.52 6.11
CA ARG A 55 -10.82 -1.44 7.26
C ARG A 55 -10.26 -2.84 6.97
N ILE A 56 -10.46 -3.35 5.76
CA ILE A 56 -9.94 -4.66 5.34
C ILE A 56 -8.43 -4.59 5.14
N LEU A 57 -7.95 -3.50 4.52
CA LEU A 57 -6.51 -3.26 4.33
C LEU A 57 -5.77 -3.16 5.67
N ALA A 58 -6.35 -2.48 6.68
CA ALA A 58 -5.77 -2.39 8.02
C ALA A 58 -5.64 -3.76 8.70
N ILE A 59 -6.66 -4.60 8.60
CA ILE A 59 -6.62 -5.98 9.13
C ILE A 59 -5.52 -6.76 8.41
N TYR A 60 -5.50 -6.75 7.07
CA TYR A 60 -4.46 -7.43 6.32
C TYR A 60 -3.05 -7.01 6.75
N ARG A 61 -2.78 -5.70 6.86
CA ARG A 61 -1.48 -5.16 7.28
C ARG A 61 -1.09 -5.57 8.68
N ASP A 62 -2.01 -5.47 9.64
CA ASP A 62 -1.74 -5.85 11.04
C ASP A 62 -1.34 -7.32 11.15
N TYR A 63 -2.09 -8.23 10.54
CA TYR A 63 -1.75 -9.66 10.56
C TYR A 63 -0.51 -9.98 9.72
N HIS A 64 -0.27 -9.25 8.62
CA HIS A 64 0.98 -9.37 7.84
C HIS A 64 2.20 -9.03 8.70
N HIS A 65 2.18 -7.91 9.42
CA HIS A 65 3.27 -7.52 10.31
C HIS A 65 3.46 -8.51 11.45
N ARG A 66 2.37 -8.98 12.08
CA ARG A 66 2.45 -9.98 13.17
C ARG A 66 3.05 -11.31 12.68
N LEU A 67 2.65 -11.80 11.51
CA LEU A 67 3.22 -13.00 10.90
C LEU A 67 4.68 -12.81 10.51
N SER A 68 5.03 -11.64 9.97
CA SER A 68 6.41 -11.29 9.63
C SER A 68 7.31 -11.26 10.87
N ALA A 69 6.80 -10.72 11.99
CA ALA A 69 7.52 -10.70 13.26
C ALA A 69 7.78 -12.10 13.83
N LEU A 70 6.85 -13.04 13.67
CA LEU A 70 7.06 -14.44 14.06
C LEU A 70 8.19 -15.10 13.25
N ARG A 71 8.35 -14.72 11.98
CA ARG A 71 9.43 -15.21 11.11
C ARG A 71 10.80 -14.58 11.42
N ALA A 72 10.81 -13.31 11.82
CA ALA A 72 12.04 -12.58 12.14
C ALA A 72 12.60 -12.91 13.54
N ALA A 73 11.83 -13.59 14.40
CA ALA A 73 12.31 -14.05 15.69
C ALA A 73 13.46 -15.07 15.48
N PRO A 74 14.64 -14.87 16.10
CA PRO A 74 15.74 -15.83 15.97
C PRO A 74 15.28 -17.21 16.44
N PRO A 75 15.75 -18.31 15.80
CA PRO A 75 15.44 -19.65 16.26
C PRO A 75 15.78 -19.75 17.75
N ARG A 76 14.79 -20.17 18.57
CA ARG A 76 15.00 -20.40 20.00
C ARG A 76 15.95 -21.59 20.15
N GLY A 77 17.25 -21.30 20.23
CA GLY A 77 18.34 -22.27 20.37
C GLY A 77 19.66 -21.54 20.64
N PRO A 78 20.69 -22.23 21.18
CA PRO A 78 22.02 -21.64 21.29
C PRO A 78 22.49 -21.21 19.90
N ALA A 79 23.08 -20.02 19.79
CA ALA A 79 23.69 -19.57 18.55
C ALA A 79 24.68 -20.63 18.05
N PRO A 80 24.65 -20.99 16.75
CA PRO A 80 25.64 -21.91 16.19
C PRO A 80 27.02 -21.34 16.47
N ARG A 81 27.92 -22.19 16.96
CA ARG A 81 29.28 -21.78 17.26
C ARG A 81 30.06 -21.66 15.95
N PHE A 82 31.04 -20.77 15.93
CA PHE A 82 31.86 -20.51 14.74
C PHE A 82 32.68 -21.73 14.29
N ASP A 83 32.85 -22.73 15.17
CA ASP A 83 33.58 -23.98 14.93
C ASP A 83 32.69 -25.17 14.51
N ASP A 84 31.40 -24.94 14.29
CA ASP A 84 30.45 -25.97 13.86
C ASP A 84 30.33 -26.01 12.33
N ASP A 85 31.27 -26.70 11.67
CA ASP A 85 31.31 -26.87 10.22
C ASP A 85 30.03 -27.53 9.64
N GLU A 86 29.26 -28.24 10.47
CA GLU A 86 27.95 -28.82 10.10
C GLU A 86 26.83 -27.76 10.05
N ALA A 87 26.94 -26.70 10.87
CA ALA A 87 26.00 -25.58 10.90
C ALA A 87 26.19 -24.57 9.74
N TRP A 88 27.35 -24.62 9.06
CA TRP A 88 27.69 -23.81 7.89
C TRP A 88 27.55 -24.57 6.56
N GLY A 89 26.77 -25.65 6.56
CA GLY A 89 26.52 -26.49 5.39
C GLY A 89 26.03 -25.70 4.16
N SER A 90 26.77 -25.89 3.06
CA SER A 90 26.49 -25.65 1.62
C SER A 90 25.42 -24.62 1.24
N GLU A 91 25.77 -23.70 0.32
CA GLU A 91 24.91 -22.76 -0.44
C GLU A 91 23.80 -23.47 -1.28
N VAL A 92 22.97 -24.27 -0.64
CA VAL A 92 21.78 -24.87 -1.22
C VAL A 92 20.62 -23.94 -0.88
N GLU A 93 19.95 -23.42 -1.92
CA GLU A 93 18.68 -22.72 -1.74
C GLU A 93 17.76 -23.58 -0.84
N PRO A 94 17.25 -23.04 0.28
CA PRO A 94 16.47 -23.83 1.22
C PRO A 94 15.24 -24.40 0.50
N GLU A 95 15.01 -25.70 0.63
CA GLU A 95 13.83 -26.34 0.02
C GLU A 95 12.54 -25.63 0.50
N PRO A 96 11.51 -25.47 -0.36
CA PRO A 96 10.31 -24.70 -0.05
C PRO A 96 9.59 -25.10 1.25
N GLU A 97 9.77 -26.35 1.69
CA GLU A 97 9.19 -26.96 2.89
C GLU A 97 9.91 -26.53 4.19
N THR A 98 11.12 -25.97 4.09
CA THR A 98 11.90 -25.45 5.23
C THR A 98 11.64 -23.98 5.55
N LEU A 99 10.92 -23.26 4.68
CA LEU A 99 10.49 -21.87 4.90
C LEU A 99 9.27 -21.79 5.82
N ILE A 100 9.36 -22.38 7.02
CA ILE A 100 8.34 -22.24 8.05
C ILE A 100 8.69 -21.03 8.93
N PRO A 101 7.80 -20.04 9.06
CA PRO A 101 6.45 -19.98 8.50
C PRO A 101 6.45 -19.50 7.02
N PRO A 102 5.50 -20.00 6.19
CA PRO A 102 5.36 -19.55 4.81
C PRO A 102 5.13 -18.04 4.76
N ALA A 103 5.52 -17.41 3.63
CA ALA A 103 5.39 -15.97 3.44
C ALA A 103 3.96 -15.48 3.83
N PRO A 104 3.83 -14.36 4.58
CA PRO A 104 2.55 -13.91 5.09
C PRO A 104 1.44 -13.81 4.03
N GLU A 105 1.77 -13.44 2.79
CA GLU A 105 0.84 -13.35 1.67
C GLU A 105 0.19 -14.71 1.37
N ARG A 106 0.97 -15.80 1.41
CA ARG A 106 0.46 -17.17 1.20
C ARG A 106 -0.49 -17.59 2.32
N LEU A 107 -0.18 -17.19 3.56
CA LEU A 107 -1.04 -17.46 4.70
C LEU A 107 -2.33 -16.64 4.64
N LEU A 108 -2.24 -15.36 4.33
CA LEU A 108 -3.38 -14.44 4.41
C LEU A 108 -4.30 -14.51 3.18
N ILE A 109 -3.82 -14.97 2.02
CA ILE A 109 -4.63 -15.09 0.81
C ILE A 109 -4.85 -16.56 0.42
N ASP A 110 -3.78 -17.33 0.17
CA ASP A 110 -3.92 -18.67 -0.41
C ASP A 110 -4.62 -19.65 0.56
N ARG A 111 -4.30 -19.56 1.86
CA ARG A 111 -4.92 -20.44 2.87
C ARG A 111 -6.43 -20.23 3.00
N LEU A 112 -6.93 -19.02 2.70
CA LEU A 112 -8.37 -18.75 2.67
C LEU A 112 -9.08 -19.62 1.62
N GLN A 113 -8.41 -19.98 0.51
CA GLN A 113 -9.00 -20.80 -0.55
C GLN A 113 -9.47 -22.17 -0.03
N VAL A 114 -8.76 -22.71 0.96
CA VAL A 114 -9.07 -24.00 1.56
C VAL A 114 -10.00 -23.83 2.75
N GLU A 115 -9.65 -22.94 3.68
CA GLU A 115 -10.27 -22.89 5.01
C GLU A 115 -11.44 -21.88 5.12
N ALA A 116 -11.51 -20.87 4.24
CA ALA A 116 -12.50 -19.80 4.30
C ALA A 116 -12.91 -19.29 2.91
N LYS A 117 -13.42 -20.17 2.06
CA LYS A 117 -13.74 -19.92 0.62
C LYS A 117 -14.55 -18.65 0.35
N ALA A 118 -15.49 -18.31 1.24
CA ALA A 118 -16.30 -17.10 1.12
C ALA A 118 -15.49 -15.80 1.31
N LEU A 119 -14.47 -15.84 2.18
CA LEU A 119 -13.54 -14.73 2.37
C LEU A 119 -12.54 -14.67 1.22
N TYR A 120 -12.03 -15.82 0.78
CA TYR A 120 -11.15 -15.91 -0.40
C TYR A 120 -11.78 -15.28 -1.64
N ALA A 121 -13.06 -15.59 -1.92
CA ALA A 121 -13.78 -15.03 -3.06
C ALA A 121 -13.89 -13.49 -3.03
N LYS A 122 -13.73 -12.86 -1.85
CA LYS A 122 -13.64 -11.40 -1.71
C LYS A 122 -12.20 -10.92 -1.81
N MET A 123 -11.26 -11.60 -1.15
CA MET A 123 -9.85 -11.20 -1.02
C MET A 123 -8.99 -11.46 -2.26
N ILE A 124 -9.37 -12.40 -3.13
CA ILE A 124 -8.60 -12.74 -4.36
C ILE A 124 -8.41 -11.53 -5.30
N TYR A 125 -9.22 -10.48 -5.14
CA TYR A 125 -9.10 -9.24 -5.91
C TYR A 125 -8.11 -8.23 -5.30
N LEU A 126 -7.42 -8.56 -4.21
CA LEU A 126 -6.37 -7.73 -3.63
C LEU A 126 -5.12 -7.78 -4.53
N LEU A 127 -5.10 -6.94 -5.56
CA LEU A 127 -4.06 -6.91 -6.61
C LEU A 127 -2.71 -6.33 -6.16
N MET A 128 -2.63 -5.76 -4.95
CA MET A 128 -1.43 -5.08 -4.44
C MET A 128 -1.34 -5.27 -2.92
N SER A 129 -0.19 -5.69 -2.39
CA SER A 129 -0.02 -5.69 -0.93
C SER A 129 -0.12 -4.26 -0.40
N PRO A 130 -0.99 -3.96 0.57
CA PRO A 130 -1.08 -2.62 1.18
C PRO A 130 0.03 -2.37 2.21
N VAL A 131 1.07 -3.19 2.28
CA VAL A 131 2.14 -3.07 3.29
C VAL A 131 3.20 -2.11 2.79
N GLY A 132 3.43 -1.03 3.55
CA GLY A 132 4.45 -0.02 3.23
C GLY A 132 5.53 0.06 4.30
N VAL A 133 6.64 0.70 3.94
CA VAL A 133 7.72 1.09 4.86
C VAL A 133 7.67 2.61 4.97
N ALA A 134 7.22 3.11 6.13
CA ALA A 134 7.09 4.55 6.35
C ALA A 134 8.46 5.24 6.29
N PRO A 135 8.51 6.52 5.86
CA PRO A 135 9.72 7.34 6.03
C PRO A 135 10.18 7.36 7.48
N ASP A 136 11.50 7.41 7.68
CA ASP A 136 12.13 7.52 9.00
C ASP A 136 13.00 8.80 9.05
N PRO A 137 12.64 9.81 9.86
CA PRO A 137 11.51 9.82 10.80
C PRO A 137 10.15 9.92 10.10
N ARG A 138 9.11 9.34 10.71
CA ARG A 138 7.73 9.50 10.24
C ARG A 138 7.35 10.99 10.28
N PRO A 139 6.77 11.55 9.21
CA PRO A 139 6.41 12.96 9.18
C PRO A 139 5.29 13.26 10.19
N THR A 140 5.45 14.37 10.90
CA THR A 140 4.50 14.93 11.88
C THR A 140 4.35 16.42 11.63
N MET A 141 3.32 17.08 12.20
CA MET A 141 3.21 18.54 12.07
C MET A 141 4.45 19.29 12.59
N ARG A 142 5.18 18.71 13.55
CA ARG A 142 6.39 19.30 14.15
C ARG A 142 7.65 19.13 13.31
N SER A 143 7.67 18.14 12.41
CA SER A 143 8.80 17.89 11.52
C SER A 143 8.65 18.61 10.18
N LEU A 144 7.56 19.37 9.98
CA LEU A 144 7.36 20.14 8.76
C LEU A 144 8.24 21.38 8.78
N GLU A 145 9.16 21.44 7.82
CA GLU A 145 10.08 22.56 7.66
C GLU A 145 9.76 23.33 6.38
N VAL A 146 9.96 24.64 6.44
CA VAL A 146 9.99 25.49 5.24
C VAL A 146 11.28 25.15 4.50
N VAL A 147 11.14 24.46 3.38
CA VAL A 147 12.27 24.18 2.50
C VAL A 147 12.28 25.22 1.40
N GLU A 148 13.40 25.91 1.22
CA GLU A 148 13.60 26.77 0.06
C GLU A 148 13.34 25.93 -1.19
N ARG A 149 12.46 26.41 -2.08
CA ARG A 149 12.12 25.70 -3.32
C ARG A 149 13.40 25.36 -4.07
N ASP A 150 13.75 24.07 -4.13
CA ASP A 150 14.80 23.62 -5.03
C ASP A 150 14.33 23.94 -6.45
N PRO A 151 15.02 24.83 -7.20
CA PRO A 151 14.63 25.18 -8.56
C PRO A 151 14.80 24.01 -9.54
N ARG A 152 15.38 22.88 -9.11
CA ARG A 152 15.49 21.68 -9.92
C ARG A 152 14.09 21.15 -10.26
N ARG A 153 13.91 20.87 -11.55
CA ARG A 153 12.72 20.21 -12.07
C ARG A 153 12.68 18.80 -11.49
N ALA A 154 11.56 18.45 -10.84
CA ALA A 154 11.29 17.11 -10.34
C ALA A 154 11.73 16.05 -11.35
N HIS A 155 12.45 15.04 -10.89
CA HIS A 155 12.96 13.99 -11.76
C HIS A 155 11.80 13.29 -12.45
N ALA A 156 11.90 13.16 -13.78
CA ALA A 156 10.92 12.42 -14.56
C ALA A 156 11.09 10.92 -14.28
N PHE A 157 10.22 10.38 -13.44
CA PHE A 157 10.17 8.95 -13.15
C PHE A 157 10.01 8.11 -14.42
N GLY A 158 10.98 7.24 -14.70
CA GLY A 158 11.05 6.44 -15.91
C GLY A 158 10.33 5.10 -15.79
N PHE A 159 9.03 5.05 -16.11
CA PHE A 159 8.31 3.77 -16.20
C PHE A 159 7.28 3.74 -17.34
N GLU A 160 7.11 2.56 -17.93
CA GLU A 160 6.10 2.30 -18.95
C GLU A 160 4.84 1.72 -18.29
N GLY A 161 3.86 2.57 -17.98
CA GLY A 161 2.60 2.15 -17.36
C GLY A 161 1.67 1.38 -18.29
N ARG A 162 0.90 0.44 -17.74
CA ARG A 162 -0.10 -0.38 -18.48
C ARG A 162 -1.55 0.04 -18.25
N HIS A 163 -1.78 1.25 -17.76
CA HIS A 163 -3.11 1.73 -17.37
C HIS A 163 -3.44 3.08 -18.02
N GLY A 164 -4.74 3.41 -18.05
CA GLY A 164 -5.18 4.74 -18.41
C GLY A 164 -5.02 5.69 -17.22
N VAL A 165 -4.08 6.63 -17.31
CA VAL A 165 -3.75 7.61 -16.24
C VAL A 165 -5.00 8.34 -15.76
N GLN A 166 -5.79 8.95 -16.67
CA GLN A 166 -7.01 9.66 -16.28
C GLN A 166 -8.03 8.77 -15.56
N ARG A 167 -8.19 7.52 -16.01
CA ARG A 167 -9.07 6.56 -15.31
C ARG A 167 -8.57 6.24 -13.91
N GLY A 168 -7.25 6.19 -13.71
CA GLY A 168 -6.65 6.00 -12.40
C GLY A 168 -6.82 7.23 -11.50
N VAL A 169 -6.73 8.44 -12.04
CA VAL A 169 -7.06 9.69 -11.32
C VAL A 169 -8.51 9.65 -10.86
N ASP A 170 -9.45 9.46 -11.79
CA ASP A 170 -10.89 9.41 -11.49
C ASP A 170 -11.22 8.32 -10.45
N ARG A 171 -10.53 7.18 -10.54
CA ARG A 171 -10.65 6.08 -9.57
C ARG A 171 -10.19 6.50 -8.18
N LEU A 172 -8.95 6.96 -8.04
CA LEU A 172 -8.35 7.22 -6.74
C LEU A 172 -9.00 8.43 -6.04
N LEU A 173 -9.23 9.53 -6.76
CA LEU A 173 -9.95 10.68 -6.20
C LEU A 173 -11.39 10.30 -5.84
N GLY A 174 -12.08 9.56 -6.71
CA GLY A 174 -13.46 9.13 -6.47
C GLY A 174 -13.60 8.14 -5.30
N ALA A 175 -12.65 7.22 -5.13
CA ALA A 175 -12.66 6.26 -4.02
C ALA A 175 -12.46 6.95 -2.67
N GLY A 176 -11.61 7.98 -2.60
CA GLY A 176 -11.44 8.79 -1.39
C GLY A 176 -12.74 9.48 -0.95
N PHE A 177 -13.50 9.99 -1.92
CA PHE A 177 -14.81 10.59 -1.68
C PHE A 177 -15.85 9.57 -1.18
N ASP A 178 -15.88 8.37 -1.77
CA ASP A 178 -16.83 7.30 -1.37
C ASP A 178 -16.65 6.84 0.09
N LEU A 179 -15.46 7.03 0.65
CA LEU A 179 -15.16 6.73 2.05
C LEU A 179 -15.72 7.78 3.02
N ARG A 180 -15.91 9.02 2.54
CA ARG A 180 -16.31 10.18 3.34
C ARG A 180 -17.21 11.12 2.53
N PRO A 181 -18.46 10.71 2.22
CA PRO A 181 -19.37 11.61 1.54
C PRO A 181 -19.56 12.86 2.41
N SER A 182 -19.22 14.03 1.86
CA SER A 182 -19.45 15.38 2.44
C SER A 182 -18.47 15.91 3.50
N ALA A 183 -17.32 15.27 3.76
CA ALA A 183 -16.41 15.73 4.82
C ALA A 183 -15.46 16.87 4.42
N TYR A 184 -15.16 17.03 3.13
CA TYR A 184 -14.11 17.94 2.65
C TYR A 184 -14.54 18.67 1.38
N THR A 185 -14.13 19.93 1.28
CA THR A 185 -14.22 20.71 0.03
C THR A 185 -12.96 20.45 -0.79
N ASN A 186 -13.08 20.41 -2.12
CA ASN A 186 -11.91 20.40 -3.00
C ASN A 186 -11.21 21.77 -2.93
N LEU A 187 -10.26 21.91 -2.01
CA LEU A 187 -9.43 23.10 -1.88
C LEU A 187 -8.27 23.05 -2.87
N SER A 188 -8.02 24.19 -3.52
CA SER A 188 -6.79 24.38 -4.29
C SER A 188 -5.58 24.43 -3.36
N LEU A 189 -4.39 24.25 -3.92
CA LEU A 189 -3.15 24.39 -3.14
C LEU A 189 -2.97 25.81 -2.59
N ASP A 190 -3.40 26.82 -3.34
CA ASP A 190 -3.27 28.24 -2.98
C ASP A 190 -4.21 28.60 -1.81
N ASP A 191 -5.41 28.00 -1.78
CA ASP A 191 -6.41 28.24 -0.73
C ASP A 191 -6.19 27.39 0.54
N ALA A 192 -5.30 26.40 0.50
CA ALA A 192 -5.02 25.54 1.62
C ALA A 192 -4.34 26.29 2.77
N SER A 193 -4.39 25.74 3.99
CA SER A 193 -3.60 26.28 5.10
C SER A 193 -2.08 26.13 4.84
N GLU A 194 -1.28 26.98 5.49
CA GLU A 194 0.19 26.91 5.35
C GLU A 194 0.75 25.55 5.74
N VAL A 195 0.23 24.94 6.80
CA VAL A 195 0.66 23.61 7.26
C VAL A 195 0.36 22.53 6.22
N HIS A 196 -0.77 22.62 5.50
CA HIS A 196 -1.05 21.69 4.41
C HIS A 196 -0.11 21.88 3.21
N ARG A 197 0.24 23.13 2.87
CA ARG A 197 1.22 23.41 1.81
C ARG A 197 2.60 22.85 2.17
N LEU A 198 3.06 23.05 3.41
CA LEU A 198 4.30 22.48 3.91
C LEU A 198 4.28 20.95 3.89
N ALA A 199 3.16 20.34 4.28
CA ALA A 199 2.98 18.89 4.19
C ALA A 199 3.04 18.39 2.74
N HIS A 200 2.44 19.10 1.78
CA HIS A 200 2.55 18.74 0.36
C HIS A 200 4.00 18.88 -0.13
N ASP A 201 4.69 19.97 0.20
CA ASP A 201 6.08 20.16 -0.23
C ASP A 201 7.00 19.07 0.35
N SER A 202 6.79 18.68 1.60
CA SER A 202 7.47 17.55 2.23
C SER A 202 7.12 16.21 1.56
N TYR A 203 5.84 15.99 1.27
CA TYR A 203 5.37 14.80 0.54
C TYR A 203 6.06 14.63 -0.81
N LYS A 204 6.24 15.70 -1.58
CA LYS A 204 6.89 15.62 -2.89
C LYS A 204 8.33 15.12 -2.80
N ARG A 205 9.09 15.55 -1.79
CA ARG A 205 10.49 15.14 -1.61
C ARG A 205 10.57 13.66 -1.27
N GLU A 206 9.83 13.25 -0.24
CA GLU A 206 9.78 11.85 0.18
C GLU A 206 9.24 10.93 -0.93
N LEU A 207 8.26 11.40 -1.70
CA LEU A 207 7.75 10.66 -2.85
C LEU A 207 8.79 10.55 -3.97
N GLU A 208 9.56 11.60 -4.25
CA GLU A 208 10.63 11.56 -5.26
C GLU A 208 11.67 10.50 -4.90
N GLU A 209 12.14 10.49 -3.66
CA GLU A 209 13.10 9.50 -3.15
C GLU A 209 12.54 8.08 -3.22
N ALA A 210 11.30 7.88 -2.77
CA ALA A 210 10.63 6.59 -2.83
C ALA A 210 10.39 6.11 -4.26
N LEU A 211 10.07 7.01 -5.19
CA LEU A 211 9.93 6.69 -6.61
C LEU A 211 11.29 6.33 -7.22
N HIS A 212 12.38 7.05 -6.89
CA HIS A 212 13.71 6.66 -7.36
C HIS A 212 14.13 5.27 -6.90
N GLU A 213 13.81 4.91 -5.66
CA GLU A 213 14.04 3.56 -5.16
C GLU A 213 13.21 2.52 -5.93
N ALA A 214 11.92 2.80 -6.12
CA ALA A 214 11.03 1.94 -6.89
C ALA A 214 11.47 1.79 -8.36
N GLU A 215 12.07 2.83 -8.96
CA GLU A 215 12.62 2.79 -10.32
C GLU A 215 13.78 1.79 -10.42
N ARG A 216 14.72 1.87 -9.47
CA ARG A 216 15.88 0.97 -9.41
C ARG A 216 15.43 -0.47 -9.19
N TRP A 217 14.52 -0.69 -8.25
CA TRP A 217 13.93 -2.01 -8.03
C TRP A 217 13.29 -2.55 -9.30
N TRP A 218 12.46 -1.76 -9.98
CA TRP A 218 11.79 -2.19 -11.21
C TRP A 218 12.74 -2.47 -12.37
N ALA A 219 13.84 -1.72 -12.48
CA ALA A 219 14.90 -2.00 -13.45
C ALA A 219 15.59 -3.34 -13.16
N ASN A 220 15.83 -3.66 -11.89
CA ASN A 220 16.43 -4.94 -11.48
C ASN A 220 15.49 -6.11 -11.78
N GLU A 221 14.20 -6.01 -11.43
CA GLU A 221 13.19 -7.06 -11.71
C GLU A 221 13.16 -7.47 -13.18
N ARG A 222 13.28 -6.50 -14.10
CA ARG A 222 13.34 -6.76 -15.54
C ARG A 222 14.69 -7.32 -15.95
N SER A 223 15.79 -6.74 -15.46
CA SER A 223 17.15 -7.17 -15.81
C SER A 223 17.40 -8.63 -15.41
N GLU A 224 16.92 -9.06 -14.24
CA GLU A 224 17.06 -10.46 -13.80
C GLU A 224 16.36 -11.45 -14.74
N ARG A 225 15.20 -11.07 -15.27
CA ARG A 225 14.45 -11.87 -16.25
C ARG A 225 15.14 -11.91 -17.61
N GLU A 226 15.71 -10.80 -18.05
CA GLU A 226 16.54 -10.73 -19.27
C GLU A 226 17.80 -11.60 -19.15
N VAL A 227 18.46 -11.60 -17.98
CA VAL A 227 19.62 -12.47 -17.69
C VAL A 227 19.23 -13.96 -17.78
N ARG A 228 17.97 -14.32 -17.48
CA ARG A 228 17.43 -15.69 -17.66
C ARG A 228 17.06 -16.01 -19.12
N GLY A 229 17.41 -15.14 -20.07
CA GLY A 229 17.25 -15.36 -21.51
C GLY A 229 15.93 -14.84 -22.09
N MET A 230 15.12 -14.11 -21.32
CA MET A 230 13.92 -13.45 -21.85
C MET A 230 14.30 -12.23 -22.71
N SER A 231 13.52 -11.93 -23.74
CA SER A 231 13.63 -10.62 -24.42
C SER A 231 13.13 -9.49 -23.51
N ALA A 232 13.51 -8.24 -23.80
CA ALA A 232 13.06 -7.09 -23.01
C ALA A 232 11.51 -6.98 -22.91
N GLU A 233 10.79 -7.33 -23.99
CA GLU A 233 9.32 -7.35 -24.00
C GLU A 233 8.76 -8.47 -23.12
N GLN A 234 9.33 -9.68 -23.21
CA GLN A 234 8.93 -10.83 -22.39
C GLN A 234 9.23 -10.60 -20.90
N ALA A 235 10.42 -10.08 -20.59
CA ALA A 235 10.81 -9.72 -19.23
C ALA A 235 9.87 -8.68 -18.64
N ARG A 236 9.46 -7.69 -19.43
CA ARG A 236 8.46 -6.69 -19.03
C ARG A 236 7.08 -7.32 -18.82
N ASP A 237 6.62 -8.20 -19.70
CA ASP A 237 5.32 -8.88 -19.56
C ASP A 237 5.27 -9.76 -18.31
N ASP A 238 6.33 -10.53 -18.08
CA ASP A 238 6.46 -11.43 -16.92
C ASP A 238 6.60 -10.67 -15.60
N ALA A 239 7.37 -9.56 -15.59
CA ALA A 239 7.46 -8.68 -14.42
C ALA A 239 6.09 -8.12 -14.03
N TYR A 240 5.27 -7.70 -15.00
CA TYR A 240 3.90 -7.25 -14.72
C TYR A 240 2.93 -8.36 -14.32
N ALA A 241 3.18 -9.61 -14.73
CA ALA A 241 2.41 -10.75 -14.23
C ALA A 241 2.68 -11.01 -12.74
N SER A 242 3.92 -10.77 -12.29
CA SER A 242 4.33 -10.90 -10.88
C SER A 242 3.97 -9.66 -10.05
N HIS A 243 4.01 -8.48 -10.66
CA HIS A 243 3.79 -7.17 -10.03
C HIS A 243 2.80 -6.35 -10.85
N ALA A 244 1.51 -6.61 -10.67
CA ALA A 244 0.43 -6.04 -11.50
C ALA A 244 0.39 -4.50 -11.53
N VAL A 245 0.92 -3.84 -10.50
CA VAL A 245 0.95 -2.38 -10.35
C VAL A 245 2.34 -1.78 -10.62
N GLY A 246 3.31 -2.61 -11.00
CA GLY A 246 4.69 -2.20 -11.26
C GLY A 246 5.32 -1.46 -10.06
N PRO A 247 6.12 -0.41 -10.31
CA PRO A 247 6.81 0.35 -9.25
C PRO A 247 5.90 0.97 -8.19
N ALA A 248 4.64 1.24 -8.51
CA ALA A 248 3.69 1.84 -7.58
C ALA A 248 3.42 0.93 -6.37
N GLY A 249 3.60 -0.39 -6.51
CA GLY A 249 3.48 -1.35 -5.43
C GLY A 249 4.69 -1.44 -4.51
N HIS A 250 5.73 -0.64 -4.74
CA HIS A 250 6.95 -0.69 -3.92
C HIS A 250 6.67 -0.24 -2.48
N PRO A 251 7.17 -0.93 -1.44
CA PRO A 251 6.87 -0.62 -0.04
C PRO A 251 7.20 0.81 0.38
N ALA A 252 8.29 1.40 -0.14
CA ALA A 252 8.65 2.80 0.16
C ALA A 252 7.57 3.79 -0.35
N VAL A 253 7.08 3.59 -1.58
CA VAL A 253 6.02 4.43 -2.18
C VAL A 253 4.73 4.31 -1.37
N ILE A 254 4.36 3.08 -1.01
CA ILE A 254 3.18 2.80 -0.18
C ILE A 254 3.32 3.48 1.20
N GLY A 255 4.49 3.39 1.83
CA GLY A 255 4.73 3.96 3.14
C GLY A 255 4.68 5.49 3.17
N VAL A 256 5.22 6.16 2.13
CA VAL A 256 5.07 7.61 1.97
C VAL A 256 3.59 7.98 1.88
N ILE A 257 2.81 7.30 1.05
CA ILE A 257 1.35 7.57 0.91
C ILE A 257 0.63 7.40 2.24
N GLN A 258 0.91 6.32 2.97
CA GLN A 258 0.31 6.06 4.29
C GLN A 258 0.67 7.14 5.31
N ALA A 259 1.94 7.53 5.35
CA ALA A 259 2.44 8.54 6.28
C ALA A 259 1.79 9.90 6.05
N TYR A 260 1.74 10.36 4.80
CA TYR A 260 1.17 11.66 4.46
C TYR A 260 -0.36 11.67 4.45
N TRP A 261 -1.02 10.53 4.21
CA TRP A 261 -2.46 10.40 4.45
C TRP A 261 -2.79 10.61 5.93
N ALA A 262 -2.04 9.97 6.82
CA ALA A 262 -2.21 10.12 8.26
C ALA A 262 -1.90 11.55 8.73
N LEU A 263 -0.81 12.14 8.24
CA LEU A 263 -0.44 13.53 8.54
C LEU A 263 -1.53 14.52 8.09
N CYS A 264 -2.12 14.33 6.91
CA CYS A 264 -3.22 15.18 6.46
C CYS A 264 -4.41 15.12 7.44
N HIS A 265 -4.72 13.94 7.97
CA HIS A 265 -5.75 13.81 9.01
C HIS A 265 -5.36 14.45 10.33
N GLU A 266 -4.09 14.37 10.73
CA GLU A 266 -3.56 15.07 11.91
C GLU A 266 -3.72 16.59 11.77
N ILE A 267 -3.34 17.15 10.62
CA ILE A 267 -3.48 18.58 10.32
C ILE A 267 -4.95 18.99 10.36
N ASN A 268 -5.83 18.26 9.66
CA ASN A 268 -7.27 18.52 9.69
C ASN A 268 -7.83 18.47 11.12
N GLY A 269 -7.39 17.52 11.94
CA GLY A 269 -7.83 17.42 13.34
C GLY A 269 -7.35 18.57 14.24
N ALA A 270 -6.29 19.28 13.84
CA ALA A 270 -5.77 20.44 14.56
C ALA A 270 -6.39 21.77 14.13
N LEU A 271 -7.08 21.81 12.98
CA LEU A 271 -7.75 23.00 12.48
C LEU A 271 -9.15 23.14 13.10
N ILE A 272 -9.52 24.37 13.44
CA ILE A 272 -10.86 24.68 13.97
C ILE A 272 -11.86 24.85 12.81
N ASP A 273 -11.42 25.44 11.71
CA ASP A 273 -12.27 25.73 10.56
C ASP A 273 -12.32 24.54 9.59
N ALA A 274 -13.47 23.86 9.57
CA ALA A 274 -13.72 22.75 8.65
C ALA A 274 -13.66 23.16 7.18
N ALA A 275 -13.85 24.44 6.85
CA ALA A 275 -13.70 24.93 5.48
C ALA A 275 -12.24 24.91 5.00
N GLN A 276 -11.27 24.82 5.91
CA GLN A 276 -9.84 24.68 5.61
C GLN A 276 -9.37 23.24 5.57
N HIS A 277 -10.26 22.28 5.82
CA HIS A 277 -9.88 20.87 5.77
C HIS A 277 -9.63 20.40 4.33
N VAL A 278 -8.55 19.66 4.16
CA VAL A 278 -8.14 19.12 2.85
C VAL A 278 -8.38 17.62 2.85
N ALA A 279 -9.00 17.10 1.79
CA ALA A 279 -9.09 15.66 1.60
C ALA A 279 -7.69 15.06 1.31
N PRO A 280 -7.26 13.97 1.96
CA PRO A 280 -5.94 13.39 1.72
C PRO A 280 -5.64 13.06 0.25
N GLU A 281 -6.61 12.54 -0.49
CA GLU A 281 -6.52 12.26 -1.92
C GLU A 281 -6.31 13.53 -2.76
N GLN A 282 -6.82 14.67 -2.30
CA GLN A 282 -6.57 15.97 -2.93
C GLN A 282 -5.13 16.40 -2.69
N LEU A 283 -4.63 16.24 -1.45
CA LEU A 283 -3.24 16.55 -1.10
C LEU A 283 -2.24 15.67 -1.85
N LEU A 284 -2.51 14.36 -1.92
CA LEU A 284 -1.58 13.37 -2.44
C LEU A 284 -1.62 13.21 -3.97
N LEU A 285 -2.75 13.50 -4.62
CA LEU A 285 -2.89 13.30 -6.07
C LEU A 285 -3.47 14.51 -6.79
N GLY A 286 -4.51 15.14 -6.22
CA GLY A 286 -5.14 16.32 -6.83
C GLY A 286 -4.13 17.44 -7.09
N TRP A 287 -3.36 17.82 -6.08
CA TRP A 287 -2.36 18.89 -6.21
C TRP A 287 -1.14 18.52 -7.06
N LEU A 288 -0.76 17.23 -7.13
CA LEU A 288 0.27 16.77 -8.06
C LEU A 288 -0.15 16.92 -9.53
N GLN A 289 -1.44 16.70 -9.82
CA GLN A 289 -2.01 16.88 -11.15
C GLN A 289 -1.92 18.35 -11.60
N ASP A 290 -2.24 19.27 -10.70
CA ASP A 290 -2.18 20.71 -10.96
C ASP A 290 -0.73 21.21 -11.14
N GLY A 291 0.22 20.63 -10.37
CA GLY A 291 1.65 20.96 -10.40
C GLY A 291 2.44 20.42 -11.61
N ARG A 292 1.79 19.74 -12.56
CA ARG A 292 2.42 19.12 -13.76
C ARG A 292 3.45 18.02 -13.46
N HIS A 293 3.27 17.27 -12.37
CA HIS A 293 4.08 16.09 -12.04
C HIS A 293 3.61 14.84 -12.81
N GLY A 294 3.53 14.92 -14.14
CA GLY A 294 2.82 13.95 -14.97
C GLY A 294 3.27 12.50 -14.82
N SER A 295 4.58 12.24 -14.68
CA SER A 295 5.10 10.88 -14.48
C SER A 295 4.81 10.33 -13.08
N TRP A 296 4.77 11.19 -12.05
CA TRP A 296 4.42 10.77 -10.69
C TRP A 296 2.93 10.45 -10.59
N VAL A 297 2.09 11.30 -11.19
CA VAL A 297 0.65 11.04 -11.35
C VAL A 297 0.45 9.72 -12.09
N ALA A 298 1.19 9.47 -13.18
CA ALA A 298 1.12 8.20 -13.89
C ALA A 298 1.50 7.03 -12.97
N ALA A 299 2.57 7.14 -12.18
CA ALA A 299 3.01 6.08 -11.27
C ALA A 299 1.93 5.78 -10.20
N LEU A 300 1.48 6.79 -9.46
CA LEU A 300 0.48 6.62 -8.41
C LEU A 300 -0.84 6.05 -8.95
N THR A 301 -1.26 6.50 -10.13
CA THR A 301 -2.51 6.05 -10.75
C THR A 301 -2.47 4.63 -11.30
N ALA A 302 -1.32 3.94 -11.22
CA ALA A 302 -1.26 2.49 -11.43
C ALA A 302 -1.91 1.72 -10.27
N MET A 303 -1.97 2.31 -9.06
CA MET A 303 -2.53 1.64 -7.87
C MET A 303 -4.04 1.43 -8.00
N PRO A 304 -4.56 0.22 -7.78
CA PRO A 304 -5.99 -0.09 -7.88
C PRO A 304 -6.82 0.56 -6.77
N TYR A 305 -6.20 0.96 -5.66
CA TYR A 305 -6.81 1.61 -4.51
C TYR A 305 -5.75 2.36 -3.70
N TRP A 306 -6.19 3.24 -2.80
CA TRP A 306 -5.33 3.83 -1.79
C TRP A 306 -4.88 2.76 -0.78
N PRO A 307 -3.57 2.56 -0.56
CA PRO A 307 -3.07 1.55 0.36
C PRO A 307 -3.11 2.01 1.81
N VAL A 308 -4.23 2.57 2.26
CA VAL A 308 -4.39 3.19 3.59
C VAL A 308 -5.32 2.36 4.47
N GLY A 309 -5.07 2.34 5.77
CA GLY A 309 -5.83 1.57 6.73
C GLY A 309 -6.81 2.42 7.52
N LEU A 310 -7.91 1.79 7.96
CA LEU A 310 -8.80 2.33 8.98
C LEU A 310 -8.89 1.32 10.13
N ASP A 311 -8.48 1.72 11.32
CA ASP A 311 -8.52 0.86 12.49
C ASP A 311 -9.98 0.63 12.98
N ARG A 312 -10.14 -0.20 14.01
CA ARG A 312 -11.47 -0.52 14.56
C ARG A 312 -12.19 0.70 15.14
N ALA A 313 -11.44 1.71 15.58
CA ALA A 313 -11.97 2.96 16.12
C ALA A 313 -12.30 3.99 15.02
N GLY A 314 -12.06 3.67 13.75
CA GLY A 314 -12.27 4.60 12.64
C GLY A 314 -11.12 5.61 12.48
N ARG A 315 -9.93 5.33 13.02
CA ARG A 315 -8.74 6.17 12.85
C ARG A 315 -7.90 5.66 11.69
N TRP A 316 -7.32 6.59 10.94
CA TRP A 316 -6.45 6.27 9.82
C TRP A 316 -5.10 5.76 10.32
N VAL A 317 -4.68 4.60 9.81
CA VAL A 317 -3.44 3.89 10.17
C VAL A 317 -2.70 3.43 8.93
#